data_AF-A0A9J6AKC3-F1
#
_entry.id   AF-A0A9J6AKC3-F1
#
_cell.length_a   1.000
_cell.length_b   1.000
_cell.length_c   1.000
_cell.angle_alpha   90.00
_cell.angle_beta   90.00
_cell.angle_gamma   90.00
#
_symmetry.space_group_name_H-M   'P 1'
#
loop_
_entity.id
_entity.type
_entity.pdbx_description
1 polymer ?
#
loop_
_entity_poly.entity_id
_entity_poly.type
_entity_poly.pdbx_seq_one_letter_code
_entity_poly.pdbx_strand_id
1 'polypeptide(L)'
;MQAQLSMHSWRYIVDGRNLVLIQPYLELSNSYGTGRISELETFVQTNKEKFESDNNLGLVMQVVSSMYKRNIQRLTQTYLTLSLQDIANTVQLRGPKQAEMHVLQMIEDGEIYATINQKDGMVRFLEDPEQYKTCGMIEHIDSSIKRLMVVSKKLTSMDELMSCDPMYLGKVGRERQRFDFDDFDSVPQKFTV
;
A
#
# COMPACT_ATOMS: atom_id res chain seq x y z
N MET A 1 20.69 -28.72 -30.44
CA MET A 1 19.98 -27.57 -31.03
C MET A 1 18.52 -27.62 -30.56
N GLN A 2 18.24 -27.25 -29.31
CA GLN A 2 16.89 -27.14 -28.75
C GLN A 2 17.00 -26.43 -27.39
N ALA A 3 17.04 -25.09 -27.40
CA ALA A 3 16.91 -24.27 -26.20
C ALA A 3 16.22 -22.93 -26.52
N GLN A 4 15.37 -22.91 -27.54
CA GLN A 4 14.71 -21.67 -28.01
C GLN A 4 13.23 -21.57 -27.61
N LEU A 5 12.68 -22.57 -26.92
CA LEU A 5 11.24 -22.64 -26.61
C LEU A 5 10.85 -22.11 -25.22
N SER A 6 11.80 -21.79 -24.33
CA SER A 6 11.46 -21.35 -22.96
C SER A 6 11.19 -19.83 -22.81
N MET A 7 11.52 -18.99 -23.79
CA MET A 7 11.23 -17.54 -23.72
C MET A 7 9.86 -17.14 -24.28
N HIS A 8 9.19 -18.03 -25.01
CA HIS A 8 7.88 -17.71 -25.59
C HIS A 8 6.76 -17.72 -24.55
N SER A 9 6.95 -18.36 -23.38
CA SER A 9 5.91 -18.43 -22.34
C SER A 9 5.73 -17.12 -21.55
N TRP A 10 6.79 -16.34 -21.34
CA TRP A 10 6.70 -15.05 -20.61
C TRP A 10 6.10 -13.92 -21.44
N ARG A 11 6.04 -14.06 -22.77
CA ARG A 11 5.51 -13.05 -23.68
C ARG A 11 3.98 -13.07 -23.79
N TYR A 12 3.33 -14.14 -23.31
CA TYR A 12 1.87 -14.25 -23.20
C TYR A 12 1.29 -13.58 -21.94
N ILE A 13 2.13 -13.16 -20.97
CA ILE A 13 1.66 -12.45 -19.78
C ILE A 13 1.30 -10.98 -20.10
N VAL A 14 1.76 -10.47 -21.24
CA VAL A 14 1.39 -9.15 -21.79
C VAL A 14 0.61 -9.31 -23.09
N ASP A 15 -0.26 -10.33 -23.16
CA ASP A 15 -1.24 -10.43 -24.24
C ASP A 15 -2.23 -9.27 -24.06
N GLY A 16 -2.36 -8.36 -25.05
CA GLY A 16 -3.18 -7.14 -24.97
C GLY A 16 -4.65 -7.38 -24.61
N ARG A 17 -5.12 -8.62 -24.59
CA ARG A 17 -6.45 -9.04 -24.11
C ARG A 17 -6.61 -8.99 -22.59
N ASN A 18 -5.56 -9.26 -21.81
CA ASN A 18 -5.65 -9.24 -20.34
C ASN A 18 -5.72 -7.79 -19.81
N LEU A 19 -5.02 -6.87 -20.48
CA LEU A 19 -5.14 -5.43 -20.23
C LEU A 19 -6.57 -4.92 -20.45
N VAL A 20 -7.28 -5.43 -21.46
CA VAL A 20 -8.68 -5.05 -21.76
C VAL A 20 -9.65 -5.53 -20.67
N LEU A 21 -9.45 -6.73 -20.12
CA LEU A 21 -10.26 -7.26 -19.02
C LEU A 21 -10.05 -6.49 -17.71
N ILE A 22 -8.83 -5.98 -17.49
CA ILE A 22 -8.45 -5.24 -16.28
C ILE A 22 -8.79 -3.73 -16.38
N GLN A 23 -9.02 -3.20 -17.60
CA GLN A 23 -9.37 -1.79 -17.83
C GLN A 23 -10.45 -1.23 -16.86
N PRO A 24 -11.64 -1.84 -16.67
CA PRO A 24 -12.67 -1.27 -15.80
C PRO A 24 -12.22 -1.19 -14.34
N TYR A 25 -11.32 -2.06 -13.89
CA TYR A 25 -10.76 -2.02 -12.54
C TYR A 25 -9.66 -0.97 -12.40
N LEU A 26 -8.85 -0.73 -13.44
CA LEU A 26 -7.88 0.37 -13.48
C LEU A 26 -8.59 1.73 -13.50
N GLU A 27 -9.63 1.86 -14.30
CA GLU A 27 -10.48 3.06 -14.35
C GLU A 27 -11.20 3.28 -13.01
N LEU A 28 -11.67 2.21 -12.34
CA LEU A 28 -12.21 2.29 -10.99
C LEU A 28 -11.16 2.86 -10.02
N SER A 29 -9.92 2.38 -10.07
CA SER A 29 -8.82 2.91 -9.24
C SER A 29 -8.52 4.37 -9.54
N ASN A 30 -8.53 4.76 -10.81
CA ASN A 30 -8.31 6.16 -11.21
C ASN A 30 -9.43 7.07 -10.71
N SER A 31 -10.68 6.65 -10.87
CA SER A 31 -11.86 7.35 -10.34
C SER A 31 -11.79 7.45 -8.81
N TYR A 32 -11.38 6.38 -8.12
CA TYR A 32 -11.14 6.43 -6.69
C TYR A 32 -10.05 7.46 -6.34
N GLY A 33 -8.99 7.57 -7.13
CA GLY A 33 -7.91 8.55 -6.95
C GLY A 33 -8.40 10.00 -6.82
N THR A 34 -9.46 10.40 -7.55
CA THR A 34 -9.97 11.78 -7.59
C THR A 34 -10.66 12.21 -6.28
N GLY A 35 -11.12 11.24 -5.47
CA GLY A 35 -11.81 11.51 -4.21
C GLY A 35 -13.27 11.96 -4.34
N ARG A 36 -13.81 12.03 -5.57
CA ARG A 36 -15.19 12.46 -5.84
C ARG A 36 -16.12 11.25 -5.84
N ILE A 37 -17.00 11.19 -4.83
CA ILE A 37 -17.90 10.05 -4.61
C ILE A 37 -18.93 9.93 -5.73
N SER A 38 -19.53 11.03 -6.17
CA SER A 38 -20.53 11.04 -7.24
C SER A 38 -20.00 10.46 -8.57
N GLU A 39 -18.75 10.78 -8.93
CA GLU A 39 -18.09 10.23 -10.12
C GLU A 39 -17.87 8.72 -9.97
N LEU A 40 -17.42 8.28 -8.79
CA LEU A 40 -17.19 6.87 -8.51
C LEU A 40 -18.49 6.06 -8.55
N GLU A 41 -19.57 6.55 -7.92
CA GLU A 41 -20.88 5.91 -7.95
C GLU A 41 -21.41 5.80 -9.38
N THR A 42 -21.28 6.87 -10.17
CA THR A 42 -21.71 6.89 -11.58
C THR A 42 -20.92 5.89 -12.41
N PHE A 43 -19.60 5.79 -12.19
CA PHE A 43 -18.73 4.83 -12.88
C PHE A 43 -19.11 3.38 -12.55
N VAL A 44 -19.32 3.09 -11.26
CA VAL A 44 -19.75 1.77 -10.79
C VAL A 44 -21.10 1.40 -11.37
N GLN A 45 -22.05 2.33 -11.40
CA GLN A 45 -23.37 2.09 -11.97
C GLN A 45 -23.30 1.83 -13.48
N THR A 46 -22.44 2.54 -14.20
CA THR A 46 -22.25 2.37 -15.66
C THR A 46 -21.61 1.02 -16.00
N ASN A 47 -20.69 0.53 -15.17
CA ASN A 47 -19.99 -0.74 -15.39
C ASN A 47 -20.54 -1.90 -14.55
N LYS A 48 -21.74 -1.74 -13.96
CA LYS A 48 -22.32 -2.69 -13.00
C LYS A 48 -22.40 -4.12 -13.55
N GLU A 49 -22.86 -4.28 -14.79
CA GLU A 49 -23.00 -5.59 -15.45
C GLU A 49 -21.67 -6.35 -15.54
N LYS A 50 -20.55 -5.64 -15.76
CA LYS A 50 -19.20 -6.24 -15.81
C LYS A 50 -18.74 -6.71 -14.42
N PHE A 51 -19.02 -5.92 -13.38
CA PHE A 51 -18.67 -6.32 -12.01
C PHE A 51 -19.55 -7.46 -11.50
N GLU A 52 -20.80 -7.55 -11.96
CA GLU A 52 -21.68 -8.68 -11.70
C GLU A 52 -21.22 -9.94 -12.44
N SER A 53 -20.82 -9.85 -13.72
CA SER A 53 -20.29 -10.99 -14.47
C SER A 53 -19.04 -11.58 -13.81
N ASP A 54 -18.22 -10.73 -13.20
CA ASP A 54 -16.99 -11.13 -12.51
C ASP A 54 -17.22 -11.57 -11.05
N ASN A 55 -18.46 -11.53 -10.55
CA ASN A 55 -18.84 -11.80 -9.16
C ASN A 55 -18.13 -10.92 -8.11
N ASN A 56 -17.69 -9.72 -8.50
CA ASN A 56 -16.94 -8.79 -7.66
C ASN A 56 -17.74 -7.57 -7.19
N LEU A 57 -19.02 -7.47 -7.57
CA LEU A 57 -19.86 -6.29 -7.27
C LEU A 57 -19.85 -5.92 -5.78
N GLY A 58 -19.90 -6.90 -4.87
CA GLY A 58 -19.88 -6.63 -3.42
C GLY A 58 -18.61 -5.91 -2.96
N LEU A 59 -17.45 -6.31 -3.49
CA LEU A 59 -16.17 -5.66 -3.21
C LEU A 59 -16.13 -4.25 -3.79
N VAL A 60 -16.69 -4.05 -4.99
CA VAL A 60 -16.80 -2.71 -5.60
C VAL A 60 -17.70 -1.79 -4.76
N MET A 61 -18.79 -2.29 -4.18
CA MET A 61 -19.62 -1.51 -3.27
C MET A 61 -18.89 -1.17 -1.96
N GLN A 62 -18.01 -2.05 -1.47
CA GLN A 62 -17.12 -1.75 -0.36
C GLN A 62 -16.10 -0.66 -0.72
N VAL A 63 -15.59 -0.63 -1.96
CA VAL A 63 -14.73 0.46 -2.45
C VAL A 63 -15.46 1.80 -2.45
N VAL A 64 -16.73 1.84 -2.89
CA VAL A 64 -17.54 3.06 -2.80
C VAL A 64 -17.71 3.48 -1.33
N SER A 65 -18.04 2.53 -0.46
CA SER A 65 -18.22 2.80 0.98
C SER A 65 -16.93 3.31 1.65
N SER A 66 -15.77 2.77 1.26
CA SER A 66 -14.48 3.19 1.80
C SER A 66 -14.08 4.60 1.36
N MET A 67 -14.66 5.13 0.27
CA MET A 67 -14.42 6.50 -0.15
C MET A 67 -14.88 7.51 0.91
N TYR A 68 -16.04 7.28 1.53
CA TYR A 68 -16.52 8.12 2.62
C TYR A 68 -15.55 8.12 3.80
N LYS A 69 -15.07 6.92 4.19
CA LYS A 69 -14.07 6.75 5.25
C LYS A 69 -12.77 7.49 4.94
N ARG A 70 -12.24 7.33 3.71
CA ARG A 70 -11.03 8.03 3.24
C ARG A 70 -11.22 9.55 3.26
N ASN A 71 -12.35 10.05 2.81
CA ASN A 71 -12.61 11.49 2.77
C ASN A 71 -12.72 12.07 4.18
N ILE A 72 -13.35 11.37 5.13
CA ILE A 72 -13.37 11.79 6.55
C ILE A 72 -11.97 11.74 7.15
N GLN A 73 -11.18 10.68 6.91
CA GLN A 73 -9.79 10.60 7.36
C GLN A 73 -8.93 11.77 6.87
N ARG A 74 -9.15 12.26 5.65
CA ARG A 74 -8.45 13.45 5.15
C ARG A 74 -8.76 14.71 5.94
N LEU A 75 -9.98 14.84 6.47
CA LEU A 75 -10.38 16.00 7.28
C LEU A 75 -9.60 16.06 8.60
N THR A 76 -9.21 14.92 9.17
CA THR A 76 -8.42 14.89 10.41
C THR A 76 -7.01 15.46 10.24
N GLN A 77 -6.51 15.53 9.00
CA GLN A 77 -5.19 16.07 8.68
C GLN A 77 -5.19 17.60 8.61
N THR A 78 -6.34 18.23 8.37
CA THR A 78 -6.45 19.69 8.15
C THR A 78 -7.26 20.41 9.22
N TYR A 79 -8.10 19.69 9.97
CA TYR A 79 -8.99 20.25 10.96
C TYR A 79 -8.75 19.62 12.34
N LEU A 80 -8.72 20.46 13.37
CA LEU A 80 -8.79 20.01 14.77
C LEU A 80 -10.24 19.80 15.22
N THR A 81 -11.13 20.72 14.84
CA THR A 81 -12.56 20.67 15.13
C THR A 81 -13.34 21.08 13.88
N LEU A 82 -14.39 20.34 13.55
CA LEU A 82 -15.23 20.59 12.37
C LEU A 82 -16.69 20.26 12.66
N SER A 83 -17.63 20.99 12.07
CA SER A 83 -19.06 20.72 12.27
C SER A 83 -19.51 19.46 11.52
N LEU A 84 -20.50 18.75 12.07
CA LEU A 84 -21.13 17.60 11.40
C LEU A 84 -21.78 17.98 10.07
N GLN A 85 -22.26 19.22 9.95
CA GLN A 85 -22.83 19.73 8.71
C GLN A 85 -21.75 19.94 7.65
N ASP A 86 -20.60 20.50 8.02
CA ASP A 86 -19.48 20.71 7.09
C ASP A 86 -18.89 19.37 6.66
N ILE A 87 -18.74 18.41 7.58
CA ILE A 87 -18.35 17.03 7.23
C ILE A 87 -19.33 16.44 6.21
N ALA A 88 -20.64 16.56 6.45
CA ALA A 88 -21.63 16.06 5.50
C ALA A 88 -21.52 16.73 4.12
N ASN A 89 -21.31 18.05 4.07
CA ASN A 89 -21.16 18.80 2.83
C ASN A 89 -19.89 18.40 2.07
N THR A 90 -18.74 18.30 2.76
CA THR A 90 -17.46 17.97 2.13
C THR A 90 -17.41 16.53 1.64
N VAL A 91 -18.03 15.60 2.37
CA VAL A 91 -18.05 14.16 2.05
C VAL A 91 -19.31 13.77 1.26
N GLN A 92 -20.12 14.74 0.80
CA GLN A 92 -21.32 14.53 -0.02
C GLN A 92 -22.35 13.56 0.61
N LEU A 93 -22.51 13.63 1.93
CA LEU A 93 -23.52 12.89 2.68
C LEU A 93 -24.85 13.67 2.70
N ARG A 94 -25.96 12.96 2.93
CA ARG A 94 -27.31 13.52 2.91
C ARG A 94 -27.58 14.52 4.03
N GLY A 95 -26.77 14.51 5.10
CA GLY A 95 -26.91 15.43 6.21
C GLY A 95 -26.07 15.08 7.44
N PRO A 96 -26.17 15.91 8.51
CA PRO A 96 -25.29 15.82 9.68
C PRO A 96 -25.49 14.52 10.47
N LYS A 97 -26.71 13.96 10.51
CA LYS A 97 -26.98 12.67 11.16
C LYS A 97 -26.26 11.50 10.48
N GLN A 98 -26.14 11.53 9.15
CA GLN A 98 -25.43 10.49 8.42
C GLN A 98 -23.91 10.63 8.64
N ALA A 99 -23.40 11.87 8.64
CA ALA A 99 -22.01 12.14 8.98
C ALA A 99 -21.68 11.66 10.40
N GLU A 100 -22.56 11.92 11.37
CA GLU A 100 -22.40 11.46 12.75
C GLU A 100 -22.31 9.93 12.83
N MET A 101 -23.20 9.22 12.15
CA MET A 101 -23.18 7.75 12.10
C MET A 101 -21.88 7.21 11.51
N HIS A 102 -21.39 7.80 10.41
CA HIS A 102 -20.10 7.41 9.82
C HIS A 102 -18.93 7.68 10.77
N VAL A 103 -18.87 8.88 11.37
CA VAL A 103 -17.81 9.23 12.31
C VAL A 103 -17.83 8.30 13.52
N LEU A 104 -19.01 7.96 14.05
CA LEU A 104 -19.15 7.03 15.16
C LEU A 104 -18.61 5.64 14.83
N GLN A 105 -19.00 5.09 13.67
CA GLN A 105 -18.50 3.80 13.19
C GLN A 105 -16.97 3.82 13.02
N MET A 106 -16.42 4.90 12.45
CA MET A 106 -14.98 5.03 12.27
C MET A 106 -14.22 5.14 13.60
N ILE A 107 -14.82 5.71 14.64
CA ILE A 107 -14.23 5.72 15.99
C ILE A 107 -14.27 4.32 16.60
N GLU A 108 -15.39 3.61 16.46
CA GLU A 108 -15.56 2.24 16.98
C GLU A 108 -14.59 1.25 16.30
N ASP A 109 -14.42 1.38 14.98
CA ASP A 109 -13.49 0.58 14.18
C ASP A 109 -12.01 0.95 14.45
N GLY A 110 -11.73 2.03 15.18
CA GLY A 110 -10.37 2.54 15.42
C GLY A 110 -9.71 3.17 14.19
N GLU A 111 -10.50 3.58 13.19
CA GLU A 111 -10.01 4.19 11.95
C GLU A 111 -9.68 5.68 12.10
N ILE A 112 -10.31 6.35 13.06
CA ILE A 112 -10.01 7.74 13.46
C ILE A 112 -10.12 7.88 14.97
N TYR A 113 -9.36 8.82 15.52
CA TYR A 113 -9.49 9.24 16.91
C TYR A 113 -10.23 10.57 16.97
N ALA A 114 -11.45 10.57 17.49
CA ALA A 114 -12.28 11.76 17.55
C ALA A 114 -13.30 11.70 18.69
N THR A 115 -13.84 12.87 19.05
CA THR A 115 -14.90 13.04 20.04
C THR A 115 -16.04 13.84 19.42
N ILE A 116 -17.27 13.35 19.57
CA ILE A 116 -18.48 13.99 19.02
C ILE A 116 -19.19 14.76 20.13
N ASN A 117 -19.42 16.05 19.92
CA ASN A 117 -20.29 16.87 20.76
C ASN A 117 -21.63 17.08 20.07
N GLN A 118 -22.63 16.28 20.44
CA GLN A 118 -23.98 16.34 19.87
C GLN A 118 -24.72 17.65 20.17
N LYS A 119 -24.42 18.33 21.29
CA LYS A 119 -25.09 19.58 21.66
C LYS A 119 -24.71 20.71 20.72
N ASP A 120 -23.43 20.80 20.40
CA ASP A 120 -22.88 21.83 19.53
C ASP A 120 -22.81 21.40 18.05
N GLY A 121 -23.07 20.12 17.77
CA GLY A 121 -22.99 19.55 16.41
C GLY A 121 -21.56 19.50 15.86
N MET A 122 -20.56 19.38 16.72
CA MET A 122 -19.13 19.47 16.38
C MET A 122 -18.42 18.15 16.62
N VAL A 123 -17.43 17.86 15.77
CA VAL A 123 -16.49 16.75 15.92
C VAL A 123 -15.10 17.32 16.19
N ARG A 124 -14.48 16.91 17.29
CA ARG A 124 -13.09 17.23 17.61
C ARG A 124 -12.21 16.03 17.32
N PHE A 125 -11.30 16.17 16.36
CA PHE A 125 -10.31 15.18 16.00
C PHE A 125 -9.15 15.20 17.01
N LEU A 126 -8.61 14.02 17.27
CA LEU A 126 -7.55 13.77 18.26
C LEU A 126 -6.36 13.10 17.56
N GLU A 127 -5.20 13.18 18.19
CA GLU A 127 -4.02 12.41 17.78
C GLU A 127 -4.15 10.95 18.22
N ASP A 128 -3.36 10.09 17.57
CA ASP A 128 -3.24 8.68 17.94
C ASP A 128 -2.81 8.55 19.41
N PRO A 129 -3.60 7.88 20.27
CA PRO A 129 -3.28 7.70 21.68
C PRO A 129 -2.11 6.74 21.91
N GLU A 130 -1.61 6.03 20.89
CA GLU A 130 -0.48 5.11 21.02
C GLU A 130 0.79 5.84 21.48
N GLN A 131 1.34 5.40 22.61
CA GLN A 131 2.52 6.02 23.23
C GLN A 131 3.79 5.17 23.08
N TYR A 132 3.71 3.98 22.46
CA TYR A 132 4.83 3.06 22.25
C TYR A 132 5.51 2.58 23.55
N LYS A 133 4.78 2.63 24.67
CA LYS A 133 5.30 2.28 26.02
C LYS A 133 4.74 0.96 26.55
N THR A 134 3.85 0.32 25.80
CA THR A 134 3.14 -0.88 26.25
C THR A 134 3.97 -2.14 26.03
N CYS A 135 3.78 -3.15 26.89
CA CYS A 135 4.43 -4.45 26.71
C CYS A 135 3.98 -5.13 25.40
N GLY A 136 2.72 -4.95 25.00
CA GLY A 136 2.22 -5.44 23.71
C GLY A 136 2.98 -4.88 22.51
N MET A 137 3.46 -3.63 22.57
CA MET A 137 4.30 -3.09 21.50
C MET A 137 5.67 -3.77 21.42
N ILE A 138 6.26 -4.12 22.57
CA ILE A 138 7.50 -4.89 22.63
C ILE A 138 7.30 -6.27 21.99
N GLU A 139 6.19 -6.96 22.30
CA GLU A 139 5.86 -8.25 21.70
C GLU A 139 5.64 -8.15 20.18
N HIS A 140 4.99 -7.08 19.72
CA HIS A 140 4.78 -6.83 18.29
C HIS A 140 6.11 -6.60 17.54
N ILE A 141 7.05 -5.85 18.15
CA ILE A 141 8.40 -5.64 17.62
C ILE A 141 9.17 -6.96 17.58
N ASP A 142 9.18 -7.72 18.68
CA ASP A 142 9.86 -9.01 18.76
C ASP A 142 9.33 -10.02 17.72
N SER A 143 8.01 -10.09 17.54
CA SER A 143 7.37 -10.88 16.48
C SER A 143 7.83 -10.46 15.08
N SER A 144 7.93 -9.15 14.83
CA SER A 144 8.42 -8.60 13.57
C SER A 144 9.89 -8.95 13.32
N ILE A 145 10.74 -8.85 14.34
CA ILE A 145 12.16 -9.26 14.29
C ILE A 145 12.26 -10.75 13.98
N LYS A 146 11.46 -11.59 14.64
CA LYS A 146 11.42 -13.03 14.37
C LYS A 146 11.07 -13.35 12.92
N ARG A 147 10.05 -12.69 12.35
CA ARG A 147 9.72 -12.85 10.91
C ARG A 147 10.89 -12.45 10.01
N LEU A 148 11.55 -11.33 10.30
CA LEU A 148 12.73 -10.88 9.55
C LEU A 148 13.89 -11.88 9.63
N MET A 149 14.16 -12.43 10.81
CA MET A 149 15.19 -13.47 10.99
C MET A 149 14.89 -14.72 10.15
N VAL A 150 13.63 -15.15 10.07
CA VAL A 150 13.24 -16.30 9.23
C VAL A 150 13.56 -16.03 7.75
N VAL A 151 13.19 -14.85 7.25
CA VAL A 151 13.46 -14.46 5.87
C VAL A 151 14.97 -14.36 5.61
N SER A 152 15.72 -13.75 6.53
CA SER A 152 17.18 -13.62 6.43
C SER A 152 17.87 -14.98 6.39
N LYS A 153 17.49 -15.92 7.27
CA LYS A 153 18.02 -17.30 7.24
C LYS A 153 17.74 -17.99 5.91
N LYS A 154 16.51 -17.86 5.38
CA LYS A 154 16.15 -18.43 4.08
C LYS A 154 16.99 -17.83 2.96
N LEU A 155 17.23 -16.52 3.00
CA LEU A 155 18.08 -15.83 2.03
C LEU A 155 19.53 -16.32 2.10
N THR A 156 20.10 -16.47 3.29
CA THR A 156 21.45 -17.02 3.48
C THR A 156 21.55 -18.44 2.94
N SER A 157 20.58 -19.31 3.23
CA SER A 157 20.58 -20.67 2.67
C SER A 157 20.47 -20.69 1.15
N MET A 158 19.70 -19.76 0.54
CA MET A 158 19.65 -19.62 -0.91
C MET A 158 20.99 -19.14 -1.48
N ASP A 159 21.65 -18.19 -0.81
CA ASP A 159 22.96 -17.66 -1.21
C ASP A 159 24.05 -18.74 -1.15
N GLU A 160 24.07 -19.55 -0.09
CA GLU A 160 24.97 -20.70 0.04
C GLU A 160 24.77 -21.71 -1.10
N LEU A 161 23.51 -22.03 -1.43
CA LEU A 161 23.18 -22.94 -2.54
C LEU A 161 23.60 -22.37 -3.90
N MET A 162 23.38 -21.06 -4.14
CA MET A 162 23.78 -20.40 -5.38
C MET A 162 25.30 -20.30 -5.50
N SER A 163 26.00 -20.02 -4.41
CA SER A 163 27.47 -19.96 -4.36
C SER A 163 28.10 -21.30 -4.75
N CYS A 164 27.42 -22.41 -4.46
CA CYS A 164 27.86 -23.76 -4.82
C CYS A 164 27.34 -24.26 -6.19
N ASP A 165 26.51 -23.49 -6.91
CA ASP A 165 25.94 -23.90 -8.20
C ASP A 165 27.02 -23.87 -9.30
N PRO A 166 27.31 -24.99 -9.99
CA PRO A 166 28.30 -25.05 -11.06
C PRO A 166 28.06 -24.05 -12.21
N MET A 167 26.80 -23.73 -12.52
CA MET A 167 26.47 -22.75 -13.56
C MET A 167 26.71 -21.31 -13.11
N TYR A 168 26.56 -21.03 -11.82
CA TYR A 168 26.90 -19.74 -11.22
C TYR A 168 28.42 -19.56 -11.15
N LEU A 169 29.14 -20.55 -10.63
CA LEU A 169 30.60 -20.57 -10.56
C LEU A 169 31.26 -20.45 -11.95
N GLY A 170 30.70 -21.10 -12.98
CA GLY A 170 31.19 -21.01 -14.35
C GLY A 170 31.04 -19.62 -15.00
N LYS A 171 30.10 -18.79 -14.51
CA LYS A 171 29.91 -17.40 -14.96
C LYS A 171 30.73 -16.41 -14.12
N VAL A 172 30.68 -16.54 -12.79
CA VAL A 172 31.45 -15.67 -11.88
C VAL A 172 32.97 -15.88 -12.04
N GLY A 173 33.41 -17.11 -12.30
CA GLY A 173 34.81 -17.43 -12.57
C GLY A 173 35.35 -16.88 -13.90
N ARG A 174 34.48 -16.52 -14.85
CA ARG A 174 34.87 -15.86 -16.12
C ARG A 174 34.91 -14.34 -16.02
N GLU A 175 34.16 -13.75 -15.08
CA GLU A 175 33.95 -12.30 -14.98
C GLU A 175 34.80 -11.61 -13.90
N ARG A 176 35.58 -12.38 -13.12
CA ARG A 176 36.76 -11.79 -12.45
C ARG A 176 37.82 -11.47 -13.50
N GLN A 177 37.68 -10.32 -14.17
CA GLN A 177 38.89 -9.56 -14.52
C GLN A 177 39.68 -9.46 -13.22
N ARG A 178 40.92 -9.96 -13.25
CA ARG A 178 41.87 -9.76 -12.15
C ARG A 178 41.95 -8.26 -11.91
N PHE A 179 41.28 -7.79 -10.86
CA PHE A 179 41.70 -6.56 -10.22
C PHE A 179 42.99 -6.94 -9.50
N ASP A 180 44.11 -6.72 -10.18
CA ASP A 180 45.44 -6.82 -9.57
C ASP A 180 45.47 -5.80 -8.42
N PHE A 181 45.66 -6.31 -7.21
CA PHE A 181 45.65 -5.52 -5.98
C PHE A 181 46.90 -4.62 -5.84
N ASP A 182 47.80 -4.67 -6.83
CA ASP A 182 49.11 -4.00 -6.83
C ASP A 182 49.08 -2.58 -7.41
N ASP A 183 47.92 -2.07 -7.86
CA ASP A 183 47.78 -0.72 -8.44
C ASP A 183 47.41 0.38 -7.42
N PHE A 184 47.51 0.09 -6.11
CA PHE A 184 47.48 1.14 -5.08
C PHE A 184 48.85 1.81 -4.99
N ASP A 185 49.09 2.73 -5.93
CA ASP A 185 50.22 3.64 -5.89
C ASP A 185 50.17 4.46 -4.58
N SER A 186 51.16 4.18 -3.74
CA SER A 186 51.64 4.89 -2.55
C SER A 186 51.01 6.26 -2.26
N VAL A 187 50.32 6.37 -1.13
CA VAL A 187 49.91 7.65 -0.53
C VAL A 187 51.16 8.50 -0.24
N PRO A 188 51.31 9.72 -0.80
CA PRO A 188 52.40 10.59 -0.41
C PRO A 188 52.20 11.07 1.03
N GLN A 189 52.97 10.52 1.97
CA GLN A 189 53.15 11.11 3.29
C GLN A 189 53.95 12.41 3.17
N LYS A 190 53.26 13.56 3.16
CA LYS A 190 53.84 14.82 3.63
C LYS A 190 52.80 15.61 4.41
N PHE A 191 52.82 15.45 5.73
CA PHE A 191 52.41 16.52 6.63
C PHE A 191 53.54 17.53 6.69
N THR A 192 53.27 18.76 6.27
CA THR A 192 54.14 19.90 6.57
C THR A 192 53.42 20.72 7.65
N VAL A 193 54.16 20.99 8.72
CA VAL A 193 53.80 21.85 9.87
C VAL A 193 53.51 23.28 9.41
#